data_AF-A0A6A5HCN7-F1
#
_entry.id   AF-A0A6A5HCN7-F1
#
_cell.length_a   1.000
_cell.length_b   1.000
_cell.length_c   1.000
_cell.angle_alpha   90.00
_cell.angle_beta   90.00
_cell.angle_gamma   90.00
#
_symmetry.space_group_name_H-M   'P 1'
#
loop_
_entity.id
_entity.type
_entity.pdbx_description
1 polymer ?
#
loop_
_entity_poly.entity_id
_entity_poly.type
_entity_poly.pdbx_seq_one_letter_code
_entity_poly.pdbx_strand_id
1 'polypeptide(L)'
;MTSNAPKFRLLHLPRLALESVLSNFDHLDRFEFSTCSKRCKLIVKSLKHGFTEIEVELFNDLTSVNVISGRHLKEYTRFHLFESPACGNHQFRTFNGRTVRMRKTDGTVCIYCSEGLTVKALVDHFGEIFKVPITTLKFFLHGFDNYRHFVQCFPKYENLRICGMWPIPEEDITYLKEHVKHNHFYINGNLR
;
A
#
# COMPACT_ATOMS: atom_id res chain seq x y z
N MET A 1 22.31 -30.71 10.25
CA MET A 1 21.18 -31.60 10.56
C MET A 1 19.91 -30.98 10.01
N THR A 2 19.35 -31.53 8.93
CA THR A 2 18.05 -31.11 8.40
C THR A 2 16.95 -31.73 9.26
N SER A 3 16.22 -30.91 10.00
CA SER A 3 15.05 -31.34 10.77
C SER A 3 14.02 -31.99 9.83
N ASN A 4 13.72 -33.27 10.06
CA ASN A 4 12.67 -34.04 9.37
C ASN A 4 11.26 -33.76 9.94
N ALA A 5 11.07 -32.66 10.67
CA ALA A 5 9.76 -32.29 11.15
C ALA A 5 8.80 -32.11 9.95
N PRO A 6 7.61 -32.74 9.96
CA PRO A 6 6.65 -32.59 8.87
C PRO A 6 6.31 -31.10 8.72
N LYS A 7 6.65 -30.54 7.55
CA LYS A 7 6.32 -29.14 7.24
C LYS A 7 4.81 -28.98 7.30
N PHE A 8 4.34 -28.08 8.17
CA PHE A 8 2.93 -27.75 8.25
C PHE A 8 2.44 -27.25 6.89
N ARG A 9 1.61 -28.04 6.22
CA ARG A 9 1.13 -27.72 4.89
C ARG A 9 -0.12 -26.87 5.00
N LEU A 10 0.05 -25.58 5.25
CA LEU A 10 -1.03 -24.60 5.39
C LEU A 10 -2.09 -24.74 4.27
N LEU A 11 -1.66 -24.87 3.01
CA LEU A 11 -2.56 -25.02 1.85
C LEU A 11 -3.28 -26.38 1.74
N HIS A 12 -2.99 -27.34 2.60
CA HIS A 12 -3.69 -28.64 2.64
C HIS A 12 -4.75 -28.69 3.75
N LEU A 13 -4.87 -27.64 4.56
CA LEU A 13 -5.91 -27.56 5.58
C LEU A 13 -7.30 -27.51 4.94
N PRO A 14 -8.32 -28.10 5.59
CA PRO A 14 -9.71 -27.85 5.27
C PRO A 14 -10.01 -26.35 5.30
N ARG A 15 -10.95 -25.91 4.47
CA ARG A 15 -11.27 -24.49 4.27
C ARG A 15 -11.48 -23.72 5.58
N LEU A 16 -12.27 -24.24 6.51
CA LEU A 16 -12.55 -23.57 7.79
C LEU A 16 -11.30 -23.41 8.67
N ALA A 17 -10.44 -24.43 8.71
CA ALA A 17 -9.19 -24.36 9.45
C ALA A 17 -8.21 -23.38 8.80
N LEU A 18 -8.15 -23.35 7.46
CA LEU A 18 -7.36 -22.39 6.72
C LEU A 18 -7.83 -20.94 6.96
N GLU A 19 -9.14 -20.70 6.90
CA GLU A 19 -9.73 -19.40 7.18
C GLU A 19 -9.43 -18.95 8.62
N SER A 20 -9.52 -19.86 9.60
CA SER A 20 -9.20 -19.58 11.00
C SER A 20 -7.72 -19.27 11.23
N VAL A 21 -6.79 -19.98 10.57
CA VAL A 21 -5.36 -19.65 10.67
C VAL A 21 -5.09 -18.28 10.05
N LEU A 22 -5.62 -18.02 8.85
CA LEU A 22 -5.38 -16.78 8.14
C LEU A 22 -6.14 -15.58 8.74
N SER A 23 -7.20 -15.79 9.53
CA SER A 23 -7.84 -14.70 10.27
C SER A 23 -6.93 -14.13 11.37
N ASN A 24 -5.98 -14.92 11.86
CA ASN A 24 -4.98 -14.47 12.84
C ASN A 24 -3.77 -13.76 12.19
N PHE A 25 -3.67 -13.75 10.87
CA PHE A 25 -2.59 -13.05 10.17
C PHE A 25 -2.82 -11.54 10.23
N ASP A 26 -1.77 -10.79 10.55
CA ASP A 26 -1.77 -9.34 10.45
C ASP A 26 -1.88 -8.91 8.98
N HIS A 27 -2.02 -7.60 8.74
CA HIS A 27 -2.19 -7.07 7.39
C HIS A 27 -1.01 -7.39 6.46
N LEU A 28 0.19 -7.42 7.04
CA LEU A 28 1.40 -7.74 6.32
C LEU A 28 1.52 -9.23 6.03
N ASP A 29 1.22 -10.09 7.01
CA ASP A 29 1.26 -11.55 6.83
C ASP A 29 0.30 -11.96 5.71
N ARG A 30 -0.88 -11.33 5.64
CA ARG A 30 -1.84 -11.54 4.53
C ARG A 30 -1.31 -11.03 3.20
N PHE A 31 -0.69 -9.85 3.18
CA PHE A 31 -0.02 -9.34 1.98
C PHE A 31 1.06 -10.31 1.50
N GLU A 32 2.00 -10.70 2.37
CA GLU A 32 3.08 -11.62 2.03
C GLU A 32 2.52 -12.94 1.53
N PHE A 33 1.55 -13.52 2.23
CA PHE A 33 0.91 -14.76 1.80
C PHE A 33 0.28 -14.61 0.41
N SER A 34 -0.39 -13.48 0.13
CA SER A 34 -0.98 -13.22 -1.19
C SER A 34 0.05 -13.22 -2.32
N THR A 35 1.31 -12.87 -2.04
CA THR A 35 2.39 -12.84 -3.04
C THR A 35 3.00 -14.21 -3.35
N CYS A 36 2.76 -15.23 -2.50
CA CYS A 36 3.40 -16.54 -2.67
C CYS A 36 2.94 -17.32 -3.91
N SER A 37 1.67 -17.22 -4.30
CA SER A 37 1.12 -17.91 -5.48
C SER A 37 -0.26 -17.36 -5.87
N LYS A 38 -0.72 -17.67 -7.10
CA LYS A 38 -2.11 -17.39 -7.53
C LYS A 38 -3.15 -17.97 -6.55
N ARG A 39 -2.90 -19.17 -6.01
CA ARG A 39 -3.79 -19.82 -5.04
C ARG A 39 -3.83 -19.04 -3.73
N CYS A 40 -2.69 -18.60 -3.21
CA CYS A 40 -2.65 -17.81 -1.98
C CYS A 40 -3.35 -16.46 -2.16
N LYS A 41 -3.16 -15.79 -3.29
CA LYS A 41 -3.88 -14.56 -3.65
C LYS A 41 -5.41 -14.75 -3.61
N LEU A 42 -5.91 -15.82 -4.23
CA LEU A 42 -7.35 -16.15 -4.23
C LEU A 42 -7.87 -16.44 -2.83
N ILE A 43 -7.09 -17.12 -1.99
CA ILE A 43 -7.47 -17.39 -0.60
C ILE A 43 -7.60 -16.07 0.16
N VAL A 44 -6.58 -15.19 0.14
CA VAL A 44 -6.61 -13.89 0.83
C VAL A 44 -7.81 -13.05 0.37
N LYS A 45 -8.08 -13.03 -0.94
CA LYS A 45 -9.22 -12.34 -1.57
C LYS A 45 -10.59 -12.85 -1.11
N SER A 46 -10.66 -14.08 -0.61
CA SER A 46 -11.89 -14.70 -0.09
C SER A 46 -12.11 -14.50 1.41
N LEU A 47 -11.06 -14.09 2.13
CA LEU A 47 -11.15 -13.85 3.56
C LEU A 47 -11.95 -12.58 3.83
N LYS A 48 -12.83 -12.63 4.83
CA LYS A 48 -13.33 -11.41 5.44
C LYS A 48 -12.16 -10.71 6.12
N HIS A 49 -11.95 -9.45 5.77
CA HIS A 49 -10.92 -8.62 6.36
C HIS A 49 -11.54 -7.41 7.05
N GLY A 50 -10.88 -6.89 8.09
CA GLY A 50 -11.30 -5.71 8.84
C GLY A 50 -10.95 -4.38 8.17
N PHE A 51 -10.39 -4.42 6.95
CA PHE A 51 -10.03 -3.24 6.20
C PHE A 51 -11.25 -2.40 5.81
N THR A 52 -11.10 -1.09 5.94
CA THR A 52 -12.12 -0.12 5.58
C THR A 52 -11.76 0.64 4.32
N GLU A 53 -10.48 1.00 4.14
CA GLU A 53 -10.03 1.83 3.02
C GLU A 53 -8.51 1.73 2.77
N ILE A 54 -8.10 2.24 1.60
CA ILE A 54 -6.70 2.46 1.22
C ILE A 54 -6.48 3.96 1.01
N GLU A 55 -5.40 4.48 1.60
CA GLU A 55 -4.92 5.83 1.34
C GLU A 55 -3.55 5.80 0.65
N VAL A 56 -3.37 6.68 -0.32
CA VAL A 56 -2.10 6.85 -1.04
C VAL A 56 -1.51 8.20 -0.66
N GLU A 57 -0.30 8.20 -0.11
CA GLU A 57 0.45 9.41 0.22
C GLU A 57 1.73 9.49 -0.62
N LEU A 58 1.92 10.61 -1.29
CA LEU A 58 3.04 10.87 -2.18
C LEU A 58 3.89 12.01 -1.61
N PHE A 59 5.17 11.75 -1.42
CA PHE A 59 6.17 12.69 -0.93
C PHE A 59 7.38 12.67 -1.87
N ASN A 60 8.24 13.68 -1.74
CA ASN A 60 9.54 13.66 -2.40
C ASN A 60 10.35 12.42 -1.98
N ASP A 61 10.89 11.69 -2.96
CA ASP A 61 11.69 10.46 -2.80
C ASP A 61 11.02 9.30 -2.03
N LEU A 62 9.74 9.43 -1.67
CA LEU A 62 9.03 8.44 -0.88
C LEU A 62 7.55 8.39 -1.26
N THR A 63 7.11 7.23 -1.73
CA THR A 63 5.68 6.95 -1.82
C THR A 63 5.25 6.02 -0.70
N SER A 64 4.13 6.33 -0.06
CA SER A 64 3.50 5.50 0.95
C SER A 64 2.09 5.08 0.53
N VAL A 65 1.77 3.80 0.72
CA VAL A 65 0.40 3.30 0.62
C VAL A 65 0.00 2.81 2.00
N ASN A 66 -1.04 3.40 2.57
CA ASN A 66 -1.57 3.04 3.88
C ASN A 66 -2.81 2.15 3.67
N VAL A 67 -2.82 1.00 4.32
CA VAL A 67 -3.99 0.13 4.40
C VAL A 67 -4.59 0.30 5.80
N ILE A 68 -5.83 0.81 5.87
CA ILE A 68 -6.49 1.17 7.12
C ILE A 68 -7.45 0.05 7.52
N SER A 69 -7.38 -0.33 8.80
CA SER A 69 -8.22 -1.36 9.42
C SER A 69 -9.00 -0.78 10.60
N GLY A 70 -10.23 -1.29 10.79
CA GLY A 70 -11.09 -0.94 11.90
C GLY A 70 -11.86 0.38 11.75
N ARG A 71 -12.84 0.61 12.65
CA ARG A 71 -13.66 1.84 12.67
C ARG A 71 -12.94 3.03 13.31
N HIS A 72 -11.80 2.81 13.95
CA HIS A 72 -11.02 3.83 14.62
C HIS A 72 -9.66 3.97 13.91
N LEU A 73 -9.34 5.19 13.49
CA LEU A 73 -8.20 5.63 12.66
C LEU A 73 -6.78 5.31 13.20
N LYS A 74 -6.60 4.31 14.06
CA LYS A 74 -5.33 4.00 14.75
C LYS A 74 -4.66 2.69 14.29
N GLU A 75 -5.34 1.84 13.54
CA GLU A 75 -4.75 0.61 13.00
C GLU A 75 -4.53 0.76 11.50
N TYR A 76 -3.28 1.08 11.11
CA TYR A 76 -2.89 1.11 9.70
C TYR A 76 -1.57 0.37 9.51
N THR A 77 -1.39 -0.25 8.35
CA THR A 77 -0.09 -0.74 7.88
C THR A 77 0.40 0.16 6.77
N ARG A 78 1.61 0.70 6.95
CA ARG A 78 2.23 1.59 5.97
C ARG A 78 3.19 0.84 5.07
N PHE A 79 3.01 0.97 3.78
CA PHE A 79 3.89 0.41 2.76
C PHE A 79 4.64 1.54 2.08
N HIS A 80 5.93 1.65 2.36
CA HIS A 80 6.83 2.62 1.75
C HIS A 80 7.52 2.02 0.53
N LEU A 81 7.54 2.77 -0.57
CA LEU A 81 8.37 2.46 -1.73
C LEU A 81 9.58 3.38 -1.74
N PHE A 82 10.76 2.77 -1.82
CA PHE A 82 12.06 3.43 -1.92
C PHE A 82 12.80 2.94 -3.16
N GLU A 83 13.54 3.82 -3.82
CA GLU A 83 14.41 3.44 -4.93
C GLU A 83 15.64 2.66 -4.45
N SER A 84 16.24 3.13 -3.35
CA SER A 84 17.49 2.58 -2.83
C SER A 84 17.32 1.88 -1.49
N PRO A 85 17.94 0.71 -1.28
CA PRO A 85 17.84 -0.04 -0.04
C PRO A 85 18.64 0.59 1.10
N ALA A 86 18.06 0.57 2.30
CA ALA A 86 18.77 0.91 3.54
C ALA A 86 19.78 -0.18 3.93
N CYS A 87 20.69 0.11 4.87
CA CYS A 87 21.59 -0.89 5.46
C CYS A 87 20.83 -1.90 6.34
N GLY A 88 21.27 -3.16 6.36
CA GLY A 88 20.78 -4.21 7.27
C GLY A 88 20.18 -5.44 6.59
N ASN A 89 19.46 -6.26 7.37
CA ASN A 89 18.85 -7.50 6.89
C ASN A 89 17.56 -7.22 6.11
N HIS A 90 17.44 -7.86 4.95
CA HIS A 90 16.30 -7.72 4.06
C HIS A 90 15.75 -9.08 3.66
N GLN A 91 14.46 -9.10 3.38
CA GLN A 91 13.78 -10.24 2.81
C GLN A 91 13.61 -10.01 1.30
N PHE A 92 13.73 -11.08 0.52
CA PHE A 92 13.41 -11.04 -0.91
C PHE A 92 12.06 -11.72 -1.12
N ARG A 93 11.20 -11.09 -1.91
CA ARG A 93 9.85 -11.58 -2.22
C ARG A 93 9.56 -11.38 -3.70
N THR A 94 8.72 -12.21 -4.29
CA THR A 94 8.27 -12.03 -5.66
C THR A 94 6.91 -11.33 -5.67
N PHE A 95 6.85 -10.13 -6.22
CA PHE A 95 5.63 -9.34 -6.38
C PHE A 95 5.41 -9.03 -7.87
N ASN A 96 4.22 -9.36 -8.42
CA ASN A 96 3.92 -9.22 -9.85
C ASN A 96 5.02 -9.79 -10.78
N GLY A 97 5.58 -10.95 -10.43
CA GLY A 97 6.64 -11.61 -11.19
C GLY A 97 8.03 -10.99 -11.03
N ARG A 98 8.20 -9.99 -10.16
CA ARG A 98 9.47 -9.29 -9.91
C ARG A 98 9.97 -9.58 -8.51
N THR A 99 11.27 -9.78 -8.36
CA THR A 99 11.88 -9.88 -7.04
C THR A 99 12.01 -8.48 -6.43
N VAL A 100 11.31 -8.23 -5.34
CA VAL A 100 11.39 -7.01 -4.54
C VAL A 100 12.15 -7.28 -3.25
N ARG A 101 12.94 -6.30 -2.84
CA ARG A 101 13.64 -6.32 -1.55
C ARG A 101 12.74 -5.64 -0.52
N MET A 102 12.57 -6.25 0.64
CA MET A 102 11.63 -5.80 1.65
C MET A 102 12.25 -5.79 3.04
N ARG A 103 11.79 -4.88 3.89
CA ARG A 103 12.10 -4.81 5.32
C ARG A 103 10.82 -4.57 6.12
N LYS A 104 10.60 -5.40 7.14
CA LYS A 104 9.52 -5.22 8.13
C LYS A 104 10.07 -4.46 9.34
N THR A 105 9.28 -3.52 9.82
CA THR A 105 9.42 -2.80 11.10
C THR A 105 8.03 -2.71 11.73
N ASP A 106 7.92 -2.32 12.99
CA ASP A 106 6.63 -2.27 13.69
C ASP A 106 5.62 -1.37 12.95
N GLY A 107 4.56 -1.99 12.41
CA GLY A 107 3.50 -1.33 11.64
C GLY A 107 3.88 -0.84 10.24
N THR A 108 5.14 -1.04 9.80
CA THR A 108 5.67 -0.45 8.56
C THR A 108 6.45 -1.45 7.72
N VAL A 109 6.22 -1.40 6.41
CA VAL A 109 6.83 -2.26 5.39
C VAL A 109 7.55 -1.38 4.40
N CYS A 110 8.88 -1.50 4.34
CA CYS A 110 9.67 -0.82 3.34
C CYS A 110 9.92 -1.78 2.17
N ILE A 111 9.43 -1.42 0.98
CA ILE A 111 9.66 -2.10 -0.28
C ILE A 111 10.69 -1.28 -1.06
N TYR A 112 11.82 -1.90 -1.36
CA TYR A 112 12.90 -1.32 -2.12
C TYR A 112 12.86 -1.88 -3.52
N CYS A 113 12.60 -1.03 -4.50
CA CYS A 113 12.53 -1.40 -5.90
C CYS A 113 13.20 -0.31 -6.73
N SER A 114 14.37 -0.63 -7.28
CA SER A 114 15.15 0.30 -8.10
C SER A 114 14.49 0.54 -9.47
N GLU A 115 13.72 -0.43 -10.00
CA GLU A 115 13.03 -0.26 -11.29
C GLU A 115 11.67 -1.00 -11.38
N GLY A 116 10.61 -0.21 -11.52
CA GLY A 116 9.36 -0.60 -12.16
C GLY A 116 8.29 -1.32 -11.32
N LEU A 117 8.45 -1.42 -10.00
CA LEU A 117 7.28 -1.52 -9.13
C LEU A 117 6.68 -0.12 -8.96
N THR A 118 5.61 0.18 -9.70
CA THR A 118 4.92 1.45 -9.52
C THR A 118 4.04 1.39 -8.28
N VAL A 119 3.86 2.56 -7.65
CA VAL A 119 2.86 2.77 -6.60
C VAL A 119 1.50 2.24 -7.05
N LYS A 120 1.16 2.51 -8.31
CA LYS A 120 -0.06 2.01 -8.94
C LYS A 120 -0.17 0.49 -8.87
N ALA A 121 0.89 -0.26 -9.18
CA ALA A 121 0.87 -1.72 -9.13
C ALA A 121 0.65 -2.24 -7.69
N LEU A 122 1.17 -1.54 -6.68
CA LEU A 122 0.90 -1.88 -5.28
C LEU A 122 -0.56 -1.59 -4.90
N VAL A 123 -1.05 -0.40 -5.25
CA VAL A 123 -2.43 0.04 -5.01
C VAL A 123 -3.44 -0.87 -5.72
N ASP A 124 -3.19 -1.22 -6.98
CA ASP A 124 -4.01 -2.15 -7.77
C ASP A 124 -4.07 -3.53 -7.10
N HIS A 125 -2.92 -4.04 -6.62
CA HIS A 125 -2.87 -5.32 -5.91
C HIS A 125 -3.66 -5.27 -4.61
N PHE A 126 -3.53 -4.20 -3.82
CA PHE A 126 -4.31 -4.00 -2.60
C PHE A 126 -5.81 -3.89 -2.87
N GLY A 127 -6.21 -3.12 -3.88
CA GLY A 127 -7.60 -3.04 -4.32
C GLY A 127 -8.15 -4.42 -4.71
N GLU A 128 -7.33 -5.27 -5.34
CA GLU A 128 -7.76 -6.61 -5.73
C GLU A 128 -7.89 -7.59 -4.55
N ILE A 129 -6.94 -7.59 -3.62
CA ILE A 129 -6.91 -8.54 -2.50
C ILE A 129 -7.82 -8.12 -1.35
N PHE A 130 -7.91 -6.81 -1.08
CA PHE A 130 -8.69 -6.28 0.03
C PHE A 130 -10.05 -5.75 -0.41
N LYS A 131 -10.34 -5.58 -1.70
CA LYS A 131 -11.67 -5.15 -2.18
C LYS A 131 -12.27 -3.97 -1.40
N VAL A 132 -11.43 -3.08 -0.90
CA VAL A 132 -11.82 -1.87 -0.17
C VAL A 132 -11.68 -0.67 -1.08
N PRO A 133 -12.48 0.39 -0.87
CA PRO A 133 -12.32 1.61 -1.62
C PRO A 133 -10.94 2.23 -1.38
N ILE A 134 -10.37 2.77 -2.44
CA ILE A 134 -9.22 3.68 -2.36
C ILE A 134 -9.82 5.08 -2.27
N THR A 135 -9.82 5.66 -1.08
CA THR A 135 -10.62 6.85 -0.77
C THR A 135 -9.79 8.12 -0.90
N THR A 136 -8.55 8.10 -0.42
CA THR A 136 -7.72 9.30 -0.29
C THR A 136 -6.45 9.22 -1.14
N LEU A 137 -6.20 10.27 -1.92
CA LEU A 137 -4.91 10.59 -2.51
C LEU A 137 -4.37 11.86 -1.88
N LYS A 138 -3.15 11.79 -1.35
CA LYS A 138 -2.52 12.89 -0.64
C LYS A 138 -1.16 13.22 -1.22
N PHE A 139 -0.97 14.47 -1.60
CA PHE A 139 0.30 15.01 -2.08
C PHE A 139 0.94 15.86 -0.99
N PHE A 140 2.20 15.59 -0.68
CA PHE A 140 3.06 16.45 0.10
C PHE A 140 4.03 17.16 -0.85
N LEU A 141 3.74 18.42 -1.17
CA LEU A 141 4.42 19.12 -2.26
C LEU A 141 5.74 19.77 -1.87
N HIS A 142 6.11 19.76 -0.59
CA HIS A 142 7.36 20.40 -0.18
C HIS A 142 8.58 19.67 -0.76
N GLY A 143 9.27 20.33 -1.71
CA GLY A 143 10.46 19.80 -2.38
C GLY A 143 10.15 18.63 -3.33
N PHE A 144 8.91 18.48 -3.79
CA PHE A 144 8.47 17.35 -4.61
C PHE A 144 8.26 17.76 -6.06
N ASP A 145 9.34 18.10 -6.78
CA ASP A 145 9.26 18.77 -8.09
C ASP A 145 8.66 17.89 -9.21
N ASN A 146 8.77 16.56 -9.10
CA ASN A 146 8.30 15.60 -10.11
C ASN A 146 6.92 14.99 -9.79
N TYR A 147 6.17 15.56 -8.84
CA TYR A 147 4.87 15.03 -8.40
C TYR A 147 3.86 14.82 -9.54
N ARG A 148 3.96 15.62 -10.61
CA ARG A 148 3.06 15.56 -11.78
C ARG A 148 3.11 14.20 -12.50
N HIS A 149 4.21 13.47 -12.42
CA HIS A 149 4.33 12.12 -13.00
C HIS A 149 3.36 11.11 -12.35
N PHE A 150 2.98 11.35 -11.09
CA PHE A 150 2.09 10.47 -10.34
C PHE A 150 0.60 10.75 -10.60
N VAL A 151 0.27 11.95 -11.10
CA VAL A 151 -1.13 12.33 -11.40
C VAL A 151 -1.76 11.39 -12.42
N GLN A 152 -1.01 10.98 -13.44
CA GLN A 152 -1.48 10.05 -14.47
C GLN A 152 -1.79 8.65 -13.93
N CYS A 153 -1.14 8.24 -12.83
CA CYS A 153 -1.41 6.95 -12.20
C CYS A 153 -2.78 6.92 -11.50
N PHE A 154 -3.33 8.10 -11.21
CA PHE A 154 -4.33 8.31 -10.19
C PHE A 154 -5.44 9.26 -10.66
N PRO A 155 -6.22 8.87 -11.68
CA PRO A 155 -7.13 9.80 -12.37
C PRO A 155 -8.38 10.18 -11.57
N LYS A 156 -8.79 9.37 -10.58
CA LYS A 156 -10.00 9.63 -9.78
C LYS A 156 -9.88 9.11 -8.35
N TYR A 157 -10.21 9.96 -7.38
CA TYR A 157 -10.25 9.67 -5.94
C TYR A 157 -11.46 10.32 -5.29
N GLU A 158 -11.85 9.87 -4.09
CA GLU A 158 -12.92 10.54 -3.35
C GLU A 158 -12.40 11.82 -2.69
N ASN A 159 -11.28 11.71 -1.98
CA ASN A 159 -10.61 12.80 -1.28
C ASN A 159 -9.24 13.07 -1.94
N LEU A 160 -9.07 14.28 -2.46
CA LEU A 160 -7.76 14.79 -2.86
C LEU A 160 -7.26 15.74 -1.78
N ARG A 161 -6.11 15.43 -1.19
CA ARG A 161 -5.49 16.22 -0.14
C ARG A 161 -4.15 16.75 -0.62
N ILE A 162 -3.89 18.02 -0.40
CA ILE A 162 -2.57 18.63 -0.62
C ILE A 162 -2.07 19.17 0.71
N CYS A 163 -0.82 18.85 1.04
CA CYS A 163 -0.16 19.28 2.25
C CYS A 163 1.19 19.92 1.90
N GLY A 164 1.55 20.97 2.63
CA GLY A 164 2.83 21.66 2.49
C GLY A 164 3.22 22.30 3.81
N MET A 165 4.51 22.23 4.13
CA MET A 165 5.07 22.96 5.29
C MET A 165 5.09 24.47 5.01
N TRP A 166 5.30 24.85 3.75
CA TRP A 166 5.29 26.22 3.25
C TRP A 166 4.04 26.51 2.43
N PRO A 167 3.74 27.78 2.12
CA PRO A 167 2.71 28.13 1.16
C PRO A 167 2.89 27.33 -0.13
N ILE A 168 1.82 26.67 -0.55
CA ILE A 168 1.81 25.85 -1.77
C ILE A 168 1.55 26.78 -2.95
N PRO A 169 2.35 26.74 -4.02
CA PRO A 169 2.13 27.55 -5.20
C PRO A 169 0.70 27.35 -5.76
N GLU A 170 0.03 28.46 -6.13
CA GLU A 170 -1.32 28.42 -6.70
C GLU A 170 -1.39 27.61 -7.99
N GLU A 171 -0.31 27.64 -8.79
CA GLU A 171 -0.18 26.84 -10.00
C GLU A 171 -0.26 25.33 -9.73
N ASP A 172 0.36 24.85 -8.65
CA ASP A 172 0.36 23.43 -8.32
C ASP A 172 -0.98 22.97 -7.74
N ILE A 173 -1.61 23.84 -6.93
CA ILE A 173 -2.98 23.64 -6.44
C ILE A 173 -3.94 23.52 -7.62
N THR A 174 -3.86 24.46 -8.57
CA THR A 174 -4.72 24.52 -9.76
C THR A 174 -4.49 23.29 -10.63
N TYR A 175 -3.23 22.94 -10.90
CA TYR A 175 -2.88 21.76 -11.68
C TYR A 175 -3.49 20.48 -11.09
N LEU A 176 -3.31 20.23 -9.79
CA LEU A 176 -3.86 19.04 -9.14
C LEU A 176 -5.39 19.02 -9.13
N LYS A 177 -6.01 20.17 -8.90
CA LYS A 177 -7.48 20.30 -8.89
C LYS A 177 -8.08 19.98 -10.26
N GLU A 178 -7.43 20.40 -11.34
CA GLU A 178 -7.94 20.18 -12.71
C GLU A 178 -7.64 18.78 -13.25
N HIS A 179 -6.49 18.21 -12.89
CA HIS A 179 -6.00 16.97 -13.51
C HIS A 179 -6.35 15.69 -12.72
N VAL A 180 -6.74 15.81 -11.46
CA VAL A 180 -7.21 14.68 -10.64
C VAL A 180 -8.70 14.84 -10.39
N LYS A 181 -9.53 13.92 -10.87
CA LYS A 181 -10.97 13.94 -10.55
C LYS A 181 -11.17 13.63 -9.08
N HIS A 182 -11.92 14.47 -8.37
CA HIS A 182 -12.17 14.31 -6.94
C HIS A 182 -13.58 14.76 -6.54
N ASN A 183 -14.09 14.25 -5.42
CA ASN A 183 -15.33 14.72 -4.82
C ASN A 183 -15.07 15.81 -3.77
N HIS A 184 -14.00 15.65 -2.99
CA HIS A 184 -13.61 16.57 -1.94
C HIS A 184 -12.14 16.98 -2.11
N PHE A 185 -11.87 18.28 -1.96
CA PHE A 185 -10.53 18.85 -2.09
C PHE A 185 -10.10 19.50 -0.78
N TYR A 186 -8.91 19.15 -0.29
CA TYR A 186 -8.40 19.67 0.97
C TYR A 186 -7.00 20.27 0.79
N ILE A 187 -6.76 21.41 1.43
CA ILE A 187 -5.43 22.03 1.52
C ILE A 187 -5.07 22.16 3.00
N ASN A 188 -3.96 21.54 3.41
CA ASN A 188 -3.48 21.52 4.80
C ASN A 188 -4.59 21.12 5.81
N GLY A 189 -5.43 20.15 5.43
CA GLY A 189 -6.54 19.65 6.24
C GLY A 189 -7.84 20.44 6.16
N ASN A 190 -7.86 21.61 5.50
CA ASN A 190 -9.06 22.43 5.34
C ASN A 190 -9.76 22.13 4.02
N LEU A 191 -11.07 21.87 4.06
CA LEU A 191 -11.91 21.65 2.86
C LEU A 191 -11.99 22.94 2.04
N ARG A 192 -11.97 22.82 0.71
CA ARG A 192 -11.96 23.92 -0.26
C ARG A 192 -13.01 23.77 -1.34
#